data_AF-A0A1J1J5H6-F1
#
_entry.id   AF-A0A1J1J5H6-F1
#
_cell.length_a   1.000
_cell.length_b   1.000
_cell.length_c   1.000
_cell.angle_alpha   90.00
_cell.angle_beta   90.00
_cell.angle_gamma   90.00
#
_symmetry.space_group_name_H-M   'P 1'
#
loop_
_entity.id
_entity.type
_entity.pdbx_description
1 polymer ?
#
loop_
_entity_poly.entity_id
_entity_poly.type
_entity_poly.pdbx_seq_one_letter_code
_entity_poly.pdbx_strand_id
1 'polypeptide(L)'
;MTKKGGVQQLQTEICNDDDLDKFLERDGIIVLDVYSEWAGPCVGMIGYLKKAKLEIGGDFLHLAVCKSDTIEKLKRFRNRSEPTWLFCSNHKIVNMLLGCNVPRLMAIIIQELKFEEQFKAGEFERTFYDFEQLLPEEEEREALLRTIEEETDRIEAEQAIQQRKEYIQFVTDEIIKHVIDMGIMLFFPHVMKDAYRKSTDVSDKMELSCKDRKMIRIKPEMMEILQFEIENPLDEEVIEYLYTKEILIFLMKLGETDTRAPEEVLKIFYKAIAEPNIVYYDETGEKIIHSSPAILEPIEFVPGHEPVFVEKPLLRKGKQQAAQAPQVVIPIDEATGLPMKLMKVPPCWTPFNKRGNAAYIYIFFRNYTEHFLPPDPEMVPQHLLFIFDAYKRQNIFDAFKPVSSDVLAFGYFSSEIITSCTLLAKITDKYELLKPTVNDKLMLKVAKKRSDIVKRLKLLGPCYVSKNTVDGKADCEKLFPPDYNVEEEEPENESCGNEGKKKKKKRRKKREKVEGDADQSTTTEQMSAQDSEDTLDDLSPDEEELNHDGKEGEGNEAPPPSPNH
;
A
#
# COMPACT_ATOMS: atom_id res chain seq x y z
N MET A 1 -34.49 44.12 -51.95
CA MET A 1 -33.42 43.62 -51.06
C MET A 1 -34.07 42.74 -50.00
N THR A 2 -33.95 41.42 -50.15
CA THR A 2 -34.45 40.44 -49.18
C THR A 2 -33.40 40.28 -48.09
N LYS A 3 -33.71 40.67 -46.84
CA LYS A 3 -32.85 40.38 -45.67
C LYS A 3 -32.71 38.85 -45.57
N LYS A 4 -31.49 38.33 -45.74
CA LYS A 4 -31.15 36.97 -45.36
C LYS A 4 -31.49 36.82 -43.87
N GLY A 5 -32.47 35.97 -43.56
CA GLY A 5 -32.80 35.61 -42.19
C GLY A 5 -31.57 35.01 -41.52
N GLY A 6 -31.05 35.69 -40.49
CA GLY A 6 -30.01 35.14 -39.64
C GLY A 6 -30.54 33.86 -39.00
N VAL A 7 -29.69 32.83 -38.94
CA VAL A 7 -29.99 31.61 -38.17
C VAL A 7 -30.20 32.05 -36.73
N GLN A 8 -31.45 31.96 -36.25
CA GLN A 8 -31.80 32.40 -34.91
C GLN A 8 -31.06 31.50 -33.90
N GLN A 9 -30.21 32.10 -33.08
CA GLN A 9 -29.51 31.38 -32.01
C GLN A 9 -30.53 31.08 -30.90
N LEU A 10 -31.00 29.83 -30.86
CA LEU A 10 -32.09 29.39 -29.98
C LEU A 10 -31.62 28.94 -28.58
N GLN A 11 -30.31 28.77 -28.39
CA GLN A 11 -29.69 28.43 -27.10
C GLN A 11 -28.76 29.56 -26.66
N THR A 12 -28.90 30.02 -25.43
CA THR A 12 -28.02 31.04 -24.84
C THR A 12 -26.85 30.38 -24.13
N GLU A 13 -25.63 30.86 -24.37
CA GLU A 13 -24.45 30.39 -23.63
C GLU A 13 -24.35 31.13 -22.30
N ILE A 14 -24.18 30.39 -21.20
CA ILE A 14 -24.06 30.91 -19.84
C ILE A 14 -22.77 30.39 -19.23
N CYS A 15 -21.95 31.32 -18.74
CA CYS A 15 -20.61 31.01 -18.22
C CYS A 15 -20.34 31.61 -16.83
N ASN A 16 -21.29 32.26 -16.17
CA ASN A 16 -21.14 32.81 -14.82
C ASN A 16 -22.48 32.83 -14.08
N ASP A 17 -22.44 32.98 -12.76
CA ASP A 17 -23.63 32.97 -11.90
C ASP A 17 -24.59 34.14 -12.17
N ASP A 18 -24.09 35.35 -12.47
CA ASP A 18 -24.93 36.53 -12.73
C ASP A 18 -25.81 36.33 -13.97
N ASP A 19 -25.25 35.76 -15.04
CA ASP A 19 -25.97 35.46 -16.27
C ASP A 19 -26.96 34.31 -16.07
N LEU A 20 -26.62 33.32 -15.24
CA LEU A 20 -27.54 32.25 -14.87
C LEU A 20 -28.74 32.81 -14.11
N ASP A 21 -28.52 33.68 -13.13
CA ASP A 21 -29.59 34.24 -12.29
C ASP A 21 -30.55 35.09 -13.09
N LYS A 22 -30.03 35.95 -13.97
CA LYS A 22 -30.86 36.68 -14.95
C LYS A 22 -31.59 35.75 -15.91
N PHE A 23 -30.98 34.61 -16.28
CA PHE A 23 -31.63 33.66 -17.17
C PHE A 23 -32.83 32.98 -16.50
N LEU A 24 -32.70 32.69 -15.20
CA LEU A 24 -33.71 32.06 -14.35
C LEU A 24 -34.93 32.94 -14.05
N GLU A 25 -34.84 34.26 -14.27
CA GLU A 25 -35.97 35.21 -14.18
C GLU A 25 -37.01 35.04 -15.29
N ARG A 26 -36.71 34.31 -16.37
CA ARG A 26 -37.63 34.15 -17.50
C ARG A 26 -38.85 33.32 -17.15
N ASP A 27 -40.01 33.78 -17.63
CA ASP A 27 -41.27 33.06 -17.46
C ASP A 27 -41.36 31.82 -18.35
N GLY A 28 -41.81 30.70 -17.78
CA GLY A 28 -41.92 29.39 -18.44
C GLY A 28 -40.88 28.37 -17.96
N ILE A 29 -40.67 27.33 -18.77
CA ILE A 29 -39.70 26.26 -18.49
C ILE A 29 -38.34 26.62 -19.07
N ILE A 30 -37.32 26.55 -18.24
CA ILE A 30 -35.92 26.71 -18.62
C ILE A 30 -35.25 25.34 -18.65
N VAL A 31 -34.59 25.01 -19.75
CA VAL A 31 -33.76 23.78 -19.88
C VAL A 31 -32.30 24.20 -19.98
N LEU A 32 -31.52 23.77 -18.99
CA LEU A 32 -30.07 24.00 -18.93
C LEU A 32 -29.35 22.72 -19.39
N ASP A 33 -28.59 22.81 -20.49
CA ASP A 33 -27.60 21.82 -20.91
C ASP A 33 -26.30 22.08 -20.15
N VAL A 34 -26.08 21.34 -19.06
CA VAL A 34 -24.92 21.52 -18.18
C VAL A 34 -23.79 20.60 -18.61
N TYR A 35 -22.61 21.18 -18.86
CA TYR A 35 -21.43 20.46 -19.31
C TYR A 35 -20.16 20.91 -18.56
N SER A 36 -19.19 19.99 -18.47
CA SER A 36 -17.83 20.32 -18.01
C SER A 36 -16.97 20.81 -19.18
N GLU A 37 -16.09 21.78 -18.98
CA GLU A 37 -15.22 22.41 -19.99
C GLU A 37 -14.51 21.41 -20.89
N TRP A 38 -13.93 20.39 -20.26
CA TRP A 38 -13.13 19.38 -20.95
C TRP A 38 -13.99 18.42 -21.80
N ALA A 39 -15.27 18.26 -21.47
CA ALA A 39 -16.21 17.39 -22.19
C ALA A 39 -16.93 18.13 -23.33
N GLY A 40 -17.17 19.44 -23.15
CA GLY A 40 -17.95 20.26 -24.08
C GLY A 40 -19.46 19.94 -24.06
N PRO A 41 -20.29 20.77 -24.70
CA PRO A 41 -21.74 20.59 -24.74
C PRO A 41 -22.16 19.48 -25.70
N CYS A 42 -23.36 18.93 -25.50
CA CYS A 42 -23.84 17.81 -26.32
C CYS A 42 -24.34 18.27 -27.71
N VAL A 43 -23.42 18.36 -28.67
CA VAL A 43 -23.72 18.84 -30.04
C VAL A 43 -24.82 18.03 -30.74
N GLY A 44 -24.91 16.72 -30.45
CA GLY A 44 -25.92 15.83 -31.04
C GLY A 44 -27.37 16.15 -30.63
N MET A 45 -27.56 16.87 -29.53
CA MET A 45 -28.89 17.13 -28.95
C MET A 45 -29.51 18.45 -29.45
N ILE A 46 -28.68 19.35 -29.99
CA ILE A 46 -29.07 20.68 -30.46
C ILE A 46 -30.23 20.61 -31.46
N GLY A 47 -30.21 19.66 -32.39
CA GLY A 47 -31.25 19.51 -33.40
C GLY A 47 -32.64 19.23 -32.79
N TYR A 48 -32.70 18.38 -31.77
CA TYR A 48 -33.94 18.00 -31.09
C TYR A 48 -34.48 19.14 -30.23
N LEU A 49 -33.60 19.85 -29.52
CA LEU A 49 -33.98 21.01 -28.70
C LEU A 49 -34.52 22.17 -29.55
N LYS A 50 -33.90 22.43 -30.71
CA LYS A 50 -34.41 23.42 -31.66
C LYS A 50 -35.82 23.07 -32.13
N LYS A 51 -36.06 21.78 -32.43
CA LYS A 51 -37.39 21.29 -32.79
C LYS A 51 -38.39 21.49 -31.64
N ALA A 52 -38.02 21.15 -30.41
CA ALA A 52 -38.85 21.34 -29.21
C ALA A 52 -39.26 22.82 -29.02
N LYS A 53 -38.29 23.74 -29.13
CA LYS A 53 -38.49 25.20 -29.01
C LYS A 53 -39.44 25.74 -30.06
N LEU A 54 -39.30 25.31 -31.32
CA LEU A 54 -40.08 25.85 -32.43
C LEU A 54 -41.48 25.24 -32.55
N GLU A 55 -41.64 23.93 -32.28
CA GLU A 55 -42.91 23.23 -32.51
C GLU A 55 -43.84 23.21 -31.29
N ILE A 56 -43.28 23.21 -30.08
CA ILE A 56 -44.05 22.93 -28.85
C ILE A 56 -43.90 24.08 -27.85
N GLY A 57 -42.66 24.42 -27.50
CA GLY A 57 -42.37 25.29 -26.38
C GLY A 57 -42.58 26.78 -26.64
N GLY A 58 -42.45 27.23 -27.89
CA GLY A 58 -42.65 28.63 -28.28
C GLY A 58 -41.90 29.59 -27.37
N ASP A 59 -42.57 30.63 -26.88
CA ASP A 59 -41.99 31.62 -25.96
C ASP A 59 -41.84 31.12 -24.50
N PHE A 60 -42.48 30.01 -24.13
CA PHE A 60 -42.48 29.45 -22.78
C PHE A 60 -41.41 28.38 -22.52
N LEU A 61 -40.58 28.03 -23.51
CA LEU A 61 -39.45 27.12 -23.35
C LEU A 61 -38.14 27.85 -23.58
N HIS A 62 -37.29 28.05 -22.59
CA HIS A 62 -36.00 28.73 -22.76
C HIS A 62 -34.87 27.71 -22.71
N LEU A 63 -33.89 27.84 -23.60
CA LEU A 63 -32.78 26.89 -23.69
C LEU A 63 -31.47 27.61 -23.43
N ALA A 64 -30.65 27.04 -22.54
CA ALA A 64 -29.30 27.53 -22.29
C ALA A 64 -28.29 26.38 -22.26
N VAL A 65 -27.04 26.71 -22.57
CA VAL A 65 -25.89 25.80 -22.43
C VAL A 65 -24.99 26.40 -21.36
N CYS A 66 -24.73 25.65 -20.30
CA CYS A 66 -24.11 26.13 -19.08
C CYS A 66 -22.79 25.40 -18.81
N LYS A 67 -21.70 26.16 -18.67
CA LYS A 67 -20.39 25.63 -18.31
C LYS A 67 -20.29 25.49 -16.78
N SER A 68 -20.31 24.26 -16.26
CA SER A 68 -20.36 24.02 -14.81
C SER A 68 -19.08 24.45 -14.06
N ASP A 69 -17.93 24.48 -14.74
CA ASP A 69 -16.64 24.85 -14.15
C ASP A 69 -16.59 26.31 -13.68
N THR A 70 -17.37 27.20 -14.31
CA THR A 70 -17.33 28.65 -14.05
C THR A 70 -18.58 29.18 -13.35
N ILE A 71 -19.53 28.29 -13.01
CA ILE A 71 -20.78 28.63 -12.34
C ILE A 71 -20.80 27.91 -10.98
N GLU A 72 -20.93 28.65 -9.89
CA GLU A 72 -20.88 28.08 -8.55
C GLU A 72 -22.14 27.28 -8.20
N LYS A 73 -23.33 27.74 -8.64
CA LYS A 73 -24.58 26.97 -8.49
C LYS A 73 -24.56 25.59 -9.16
N LEU A 74 -23.68 25.39 -10.14
CA LEU A 74 -23.56 24.14 -10.90
C LEU A 74 -22.35 23.30 -10.50
N LYS A 75 -21.67 23.62 -9.39
CA LYS A 75 -20.44 22.95 -8.98
C LYS A 75 -20.56 21.44 -8.83
N ARG A 76 -21.72 20.93 -8.42
CA ARG A 76 -21.96 19.49 -8.25
C ARG A 76 -21.95 18.69 -9.56
N PHE A 77 -22.09 19.38 -10.69
CA PHE A 77 -22.04 18.80 -12.03
C PHE A 77 -20.65 18.92 -12.69
N ARG A 78 -19.64 19.43 -11.98
CA ARG A 78 -18.25 19.49 -12.46
C ARG A 78 -17.66 18.09 -12.56
N ASN A 79 -16.68 17.91 -13.44
CA ASN A 79 -15.96 16.65 -13.67
C ASN A 79 -16.87 15.48 -14.09
N ARG A 80 -18.06 15.77 -14.61
CA ARG A 80 -18.99 14.79 -15.18
C ARG A 80 -18.89 14.85 -16.70
N SER A 81 -18.84 13.69 -17.33
CA SER A 81 -18.76 13.51 -18.78
C SER A 81 -20.10 13.26 -19.45
N GLU A 82 -21.09 12.92 -18.62
CA GLU A 82 -22.45 12.69 -19.04
C GLU A 82 -23.18 14.04 -19.05
N PRO A 83 -23.87 14.40 -20.15
CA PRO A 83 -24.61 15.65 -20.19
C PRO A 83 -25.75 15.61 -19.17
N THR A 84 -25.94 16.74 -18.50
CA THR A 84 -26.97 16.89 -17.47
C THR A 84 -27.96 17.96 -17.90
N TRP A 85 -29.24 17.58 -17.95
CA TRP A 85 -30.33 18.45 -18.36
C TRP A 85 -31.11 18.88 -17.13
N LEU A 86 -30.99 20.13 -16.71
CA LEU A 86 -31.79 20.67 -15.62
C LEU A 86 -33.02 21.37 -16.17
N PHE A 87 -34.18 21.06 -15.59
CA PHE A 87 -35.42 21.76 -15.85
C PHE A 87 -35.66 22.73 -14.69
N CYS A 88 -35.83 24.01 -15.00
CA CYS A 88 -35.99 25.07 -14.01
C CYS A 88 -37.27 25.87 -14.27
N SER A 89 -37.90 26.30 -13.18
CA SER A 89 -39.04 27.22 -13.15
C SER A 89 -39.04 27.96 -11.81
N ASN A 90 -39.48 29.21 -11.78
CA ASN A 90 -39.47 30.07 -10.58
C ASN A 90 -38.12 30.08 -9.84
N HIS A 91 -37.01 30.21 -10.58
CA HIS A 91 -35.64 30.22 -10.05
C HIS A 91 -35.17 28.92 -9.35
N LYS A 92 -35.93 27.83 -9.45
CA LYS A 92 -35.64 26.56 -8.80
C LYS A 92 -35.62 25.42 -9.82
N ILE A 93 -34.98 24.32 -9.46
CA ILE A 93 -35.00 23.09 -10.26
C ILE A 93 -36.33 22.39 -10.01
N VAL A 94 -36.93 21.84 -11.06
CA VAL A 94 -38.19 21.09 -10.98
C VAL A 94 -38.03 19.65 -11.42
N ASN A 95 -37.07 19.38 -12.31
CA ASN A 95 -36.76 18.04 -12.80
C ASN A 95 -35.33 18.00 -13.35
N MET A 96 -34.81 16.81 -13.58
CA MET A 96 -33.51 16.61 -14.22
C MET A 96 -33.49 15.34 -15.07
N LEU A 97 -32.66 15.33 -16.11
CA LEU A 97 -32.30 14.12 -16.83
C LEU A 97 -30.77 14.01 -16.94
N LEU A 98 -30.24 12.82 -16.64
CA LEU A 98 -28.85 12.48 -16.89
C LEU A 98 -28.75 11.71 -18.22
N GLY A 99 -27.78 12.09 -19.06
CA GLY A 99 -27.40 11.36 -20.28
C GLY A 99 -28.10 11.79 -21.56
N CYS A 100 -27.87 11.03 -22.63
CA CYS A 100 -28.25 11.36 -24.01
C CYS A 100 -29.50 10.60 -24.51
N ASN A 101 -30.55 10.46 -23.69
CA ASN A 101 -31.78 9.79 -24.12
C ASN A 101 -32.75 10.78 -24.77
N VAL A 102 -32.69 10.92 -26.10
CA VAL A 102 -33.52 11.86 -26.86
C VAL A 102 -35.03 11.64 -26.63
N PRO A 103 -35.59 10.43 -26.80
CA PRO A 103 -37.03 10.23 -26.56
C PRO A 103 -37.46 10.62 -25.16
N ARG A 104 -36.68 10.26 -24.13
CA ARG A 104 -36.96 10.60 -22.74
C ARG A 104 -36.87 12.10 -22.51
N LEU A 105 -35.84 12.77 -23.01
CA LEU A 105 -35.68 14.22 -22.89
C LEU A 105 -36.87 14.97 -23.49
N MET A 106 -37.30 14.60 -24.70
CA MET A 106 -38.43 15.22 -25.36
C MET A 106 -39.75 14.98 -24.62
N ALA A 107 -39.95 13.78 -24.07
CA ALA A 107 -41.12 13.47 -23.25
C ALA A 107 -41.16 14.32 -21.97
N ILE A 108 -40.03 14.49 -21.29
CA ILE A 108 -39.92 15.34 -20.10
C ILE A 108 -40.20 16.81 -20.45
N ILE A 109 -39.61 17.36 -21.53
CA ILE A 109 -39.90 18.75 -21.97
C ILE A 109 -41.41 18.98 -22.15
N ILE A 110 -42.10 18.07 -22.84
CA ILE A 110 -43.55 18.16 -23.08
C ILE A 110 -44.32 18.09 -21.76
N GLN A 111 -43.90 17.20 -20.86
CA GLN A 111 -44.54 17.01 -19.57
C GLN A 111 -44.34 18.23 -18.64
N GLU A 112 -43.13 18.75 -18.55
CA GLU A 112 -42.80 19.93 -17.72
C GLU A 112 -43.51 21.19 -18.21
N LEU A 113 -43.68 21.38 -19.52
CA LEU A 113 -44.48 22.48 -20.08
C LEU A 113 -45.96 22.38 -19.68
N LYS A 114 -46.53 21.17 -19.69
CA LYS A 114 -47.91 20.96 -19.23
C LYS A 114 -48.06 21.20 -17.72
N PHE A 115 -47.09 20.75 -16.93
CA PHE A 115 -47.08 21.00 -15.49
C PHE A 115 -46.93 22.49 -15.18
N GLU A 116 -46.15 23.25 -15.96
CA GLU A 116 -46.07 24.71 -15.84
C GLU A 116 -47.42 25.39 -16.10
N GLU A 117 -48.13 24.97 -17.14
CA GLU A 117 -49.46 25.50 -17.47
C GLU A 117 -50.47 25.21 -16.35
N GLN A 118 -50.50 23.98 -15.83
CA GLN A 118 -51.39 23.57 -14.73
C GLN A 118 -51.04 24.25 -13.41
N PHE A 119 -49.74 24.43 -13.13
CA PHE A 119 -49.26 25.16 -11.96
C PHE A 119 -49.73 26.62 -11.99
N LYS A 120 -49.61 27.29 -13.14
CA LYS A 120 -50.11 28.66 -13.33
C LYS A 120 -51.62 28.77 -13.21
N ALA A 121 -52.35 27.72 -13.61
CA ALA A 121 -53.80 27.64 -13.44
C ALA A 121 -54.22 27.34 -11.98
N GLY A 122 -53.28 26.99 -11.09
CA GLY A 122 -53.56 26.59 -9.71
C GLY A 122 -54.10 25.17 -9.56
N GLU A 123 -53.98 24.34 -10.61
CA GLU A 123 -54.51 22.97 -10.66
C GLU A 123 -53.47 21.91 -10.25
N PHE A 124 -52.21 22.31 -10.12
CA PHE A 124 -51.08 21.43 -9.85
C PHE A 124 -50.17 22.04 -8.79
N GLU A 125 -49.87 21.27 -7.74
CA GLU A 125 -48.85 21.64 -6.75
C GLU A 125 -47.50 21.08 -7.20
N ARG A 126 -46.52 21.97 -7.36
CA ARG A 126 -45.20 21.63 -7.90
C ARG A 126 -44.15 21.56 -6.80
N THR A 127 -43.30 20.55 -6.87
CA THR A 127 -42.10 20.46 -6.04
C THR A 127 -40.96 21.25 -6.68
N PHE A 128 -40.26 22.04 -5.87
CA PHE A 128 -39.12 22.84 -6.27
C PHE A 128 -37.90 22.43 -5.44
N TYR A 129 -36.76 22.34 -6.09
CA TYR A 129 -35.48 21.96 -5.51
C TYR A 129 -34.49 23.11 -5.64
N ASP A 130 -33.67 23.30 -4.60
CA ASP A 130 -32.53 24.19 -4.66
C ASP A 130 -31.42 23.63 -5.57
N PHE A 131 -30.57 24.51 -6.09
CA PHE A 131 -29.46 24.09 -6.95
C PHE A 131 -28.46 23.20 -6.21
N GLU A 132 -28.34 23.38 -4.89
CA GLU A 132 -27.50 22.59 -4.00
C GLU A 132 -28.17 21.27 -3.55
N GLN A 133 -29.48 21.12 -3.73
CA GLN A 133 -30.23 19.94 -3.29
C GLN A 133 -30.21 18.84 -4.35
N LEU A 134 -29.90 17.61 -3.94
CA LEU A 134 -29.99 16.43 -4.80
C LEU A 134 -31.45 16.08 -5.09
N LEU A 135 -31.74 15.72 -6.34
CA LEU A 135 -33.05 15.17 -6.72
C LEU A 135 -33.11 13.67 -6.37
N PRO A 136 -34.31 13.09 -6.17
CA PRO A 136 -34.45 11.67 -5.83
C PRO A 136 -33.75 10.70 -6.80
N GLU A 137 -33.82 10.94 -8.12
CA GLU A 137 -33.12 10.11 -9.13
C GLU A 137 -31.59 10.22 -9.01
N GLU A 138 -31.07 11.35 -8.52
CA GLU A 138 -29.64 11.51 -8.23
C GLU A 138 -29.24 10.72 -6.99
N GLU A 139 -30.00 10.85 -5.91
CA GLU A 139 -29.73 10.16 -4.64
C GLU A 139 -29.72 8.64 -4.83
N GLU A 140 -30.70 8.09 -5.56
CA GLU A 140 -30.75 6.66 -5.88
C GLU A 140 -29.54 6.20 -6.69
N ARG A 141 -29.11 6.99 -7.68
CA ARG A 141 -27.97 6.69 -8.53
C ARG A 141 -26.65 6.76 -7.74
N GLU A 142 -26.47 7.78 -6.91
CA GLU A 142 -25.29 7.91 -6.08
C GLU A 142 -25.21 6.79 -5.03
N ALA A 143 -26.34 6.41 -4.42
CA ALA A 143 -26.41 5.26 -3.52
C ALA A 143 -26.03 3.95 -4.22
N LEU A 144 -26.51 3.73 -5.45
CA LEU A 144 -26.15 2.55 -6.23
C LEU A 144 -24.65 2.52 -6.57
N LEU A 145 -24.09 3.64 -7.05
CA LEU A 145 -22.67 3.73 -7.37
C LEU A 145 -21.79 3.51 -6.14
N ARG A 146 -22.17 4.08 -5.00
CA ARG A 146 -21.50 3.88 -3.72
C ARG A 146 -21.53 2.42 -3.29
N THR A 147 -22.68 1.75 -3.44
CA THR A 147 -22.81 0.32 -3.13
C THR A 147 -21.90 -0.54 -4.01
N ILE A 148 -21.79 -0.22 -5.31
CA ILE A 148 -20.88 -0.92 -6.24
C ILE A 148 -19.42 -0.68 -5.86
N GLU A 149 -19.05 0.55 -5.49
CA GLU A 149 -17.70 0.90 -5.05
C GLU A 149 -17.32 0.17 -3.75
N GLU A 150 -18.19 0.19 -2.74
CA GLU A 150 -17.99 -0.53 -1.46
C GLU A 150 -17.85 -2.05 -1.66
N GLU A 151 -18.67 -2.64 -2.53
CA GLU A 151 -18.58 -4.07 -2.89
C GLU A 151 -17.30 -4.40 -3.65
N THR A 152 -16.86 -3.54 -4.58
CA THR A 152 -15.60 -3.75 -5.31
C THR A 152 -14.39 -3.63 -4.39
N ASP A 153 -14.36 -2.63 -3.50
CA ASP A 153 -13.29 -2.47 -2.52
C ASP A 153 -13.24 -3.64 -1.53
N ARG A 154 -14.41 -4.19 -1.12
CA ARG A 154 -14.47 -5.40 -0.27
C ARG A 154 -13.82 -6.60 -0.95
N ILE A 155 -14.18 -6.87 -2.21
CA ILE A 155 -13.63 -7.99 -2.98
C ILE A 155 -12.11 -7.84 -3.15
N GLU A 156 -11.63 -6.63 -3.45
CA GLU A 156 -10.20 -6.36 -3.61
C GLU A 156 -9.43 -6.55 -2.30
N ALA A 157 -9.99 -6.08 -1.18
CA ALA A 157 -9.38 -6.23 0.14
C ALA A 157 -9.32 -7.71 0.58
N GLU A 158 -10.43 -8.44 0.44
CA GLU A 158 -10.50 -9.87 0.79
C GLU A 158 -9.50 -10.70 -0.03
N GLN A 159 -9.40 -10.44 -1.33
CA GLN A 159 -8.45 -11.12 -2.20
C GLN A 159 -6.99 -10.77 -1.86
N ALA A 160 -6.71 -9.52 -1.47
CA ALA A 160 -5.36 -9.12 -1.05
C ALA A 160 -4.95 -9.83 0.25
N ILE A 161 -5.85 -9.90 1.24
CA ILE A 161 -5.64 -10.63 2.49
C ILE A 161 -5.42 -12.12 2.21
N GLN A 162 -6.24 -12.72 1.35
CA GLN A 162 -6.13 -14.13 1.00
C GLN A 162 -4.80 -14.46 0.30
N GLN A 163 -4.42 -13.69 -0.73
CA GLN A 163 -3.14 -13.88 -1.43
C GLN A 163 -1.95 -13.72 -0.48
N ARG A 164 -2.02 -12.75 0.42
CA ARG A 164 -0.99 -12.52 1.41
C ARG A 164 -0.86 -13.69 2.37
N LYS A 165 -1.99 -14.21 2.86
CA LYS A 165 -2.04 -15.40 3.71
C LYS A 165 -1.47 -16.64 3.01
N GLU A 166 -1.88 -16.92 1.78
CA GLU A 166 -1.40 -18.04 0.99
C GLU A 166 0.10 -17.98 0.77
N TYR A 167 0.65 -16.79 0.52
CA TYR A 167 2.09 -16.59 0.39
C TYR A 167 2.84 -16.93 1.69
N ILE A 168 2.36 -16.44 2.83
CA ILE A 168 2.96 -16.73 4.14
C ILE A 168 2.91 -18.24 4.43
N GLN A 169 1.78 -18.89 4.14
CA GLN A 169 1.62 -20.34 4.27
C GLN A 169 2.61 -21.11 3.39
N PHE A 170 2.71 -20.77 2.11
CA PHE A 170 3.65 -21.39 1.17
C PHE A 170 5.10 -21.29 1.67
N VAL A 171 5.56 -20.08 2.00
CA VAL A 171 6.93 -19.84 2.46
C VAL A 171 7.25 -20.62 3.73
N THR A 172 6.33 -20.59 4.70
CA THR A 172 6.55 -21.30 5.96
C THR A 172 6.45 -22.82 5.78
N ASP A 173 5.57 -23.35 4.93
CA ASP A 173 5.50 -24.79 4.61
C ASP A 173 6.80 -25.29 3.98
N GLU A 174 7.38 -24.54 3.05
CA GLU A 174 8.64 -24.91 2.41
C GLU A 174 9.81 -24.90 3.41
N ILE A 175 9.85 -23.95 4.34
CA ILE A 175 10.84 -23.95 5.42
C ILE A 175 10.64 -25.15 6.35
N ILE A 176 9.40 -25.47 6.74
CA ILE A 176 9.11 -26.63 7.61
C ILE A 176 9.59 -27.94 6.98
N LYS A 177 9.51 -28.08 5.65
CA LYS A 177 9.97 -29.28 4.93
C LYS A 177 11.48 -29.40 4.87
N HIS A 178 12.19 -28.29 4.72
CA HIS A 178 13.64 -28.29 4.44
C HIS A 178 14.50 -28.00 5.68
N VAL A 179 13.97 -27.32 6.70
CA VAL A 179 14.67 -26.94 7.93
C VAL A 179 14.06 -27.69 9.10
N ILE A 180 14.57 -28.90 9.33
CA ILE A 180 14.01 -29.86 10.30
C ILE A 180 14.76 -29.90 11.63
N ASP A 181 16.00 -29.41 11.67
CA ASP A 181 16.94 -29.55 12.79
C ASP A 181 17.28 -28.21 13.45
N MET A 182 16.66 -27.11 13.01
CA MET A 182 16.94 -25.77 13.50
C MET A 182 15.69 -25.09 14.07
N GLY A 183 15.89 -24.33 15.15
CA GLY A 183 14.85 -23.49 15.71
C GLY A 183 15.33 -22.19 16.32
N ILE A 184 14.39 -21.35 16.71
CA ILE A 184 14.64 -19.96 17.10
C ILE A 184 14.48 -19.77 18.61
N MET A 185 15.41 -19.03 19.21
CA MET A 185 15.30 -18.56 20.59
C MET A 185 15.56 -17.05 20.65
N LEU A 186 14.62 -16.29 21.19
CA LEU A 186 14.74 -14.86 21.45
C LEU A 186 15.22 -14.63 22.88
N PHE A 187 16.14 -13.69 23.06
CA PHE A 187 16.53 -13.14 24.34
C PHE A 187 16.23 -11.65 24.36
N PHE A 188 15.51 -11.21 25.39
CA PHE A 188 15.04 -9.84 25.52
C PHE A 188 16.08 -8.95 26.20
N PRO A 189 15.94 -7.62 26.09
CA PRO A 189 17.04 -6.68 26.34
C PRO A 189 17.58 -6.68 27.77
N HIS A 190 16.78 -7.13 28.75
CA HIS A 190 17.15 -7.17 30.15
C HIS A 190 17.97 -8.42 30.54
N VAL A 191 18.16 -9.37 29.62
CA VAL A 191 19.02 -10.54 29.86
C VAL A 191 20.48 -10.11 29.90
N MET A 192 21.11 -10.30 31.07
CA MET A 192 22.52 -9.97 31.29
C MET A 192 23.47 -10.96 30.60
N LYS A 193 24.67 -10.50 30.26
CA LYS A 193 25.67 -11.31 29.54
C LYS A 193 26.04 -12.62 30.25
N ASP A 194 26.18 -12.59 31.58
CA ASP A 194 26.53 -13.77 32.38
C ASP A 194 25.47 -14.87 32.34
N ALA A 195 24.23 -14.49 32.05
CA ALA A 195 23.12 -15.40 31.97
C ALA A 195 23.21 -16.30 30.73
N TYR A 196 23.80 -15.81 29.63
CA TYR A 196 24.04 -16.62 28.43
C TYR A 196 24.99 -17.78 28.71
N ARG A 197 26.05 -17.55 29.51
CA ARG A 197 27.03 -18.61 29.85
C ARG A 197 26.36 -19.76 30.60
N LYS A 198 25.49 -19.46 31.55
CA LYS A 198 24.71 -20.46 32.29
C LYS A 198 23.71 -21.18 31.38
N SER A 199 23.12 -20.47 30.42
CA SER A 199 22.26 -21.08 29.41
C SER A 199 23.03 -22.01 28.47
N THR A 200 24.29 -21.71 28.15
CA THR A 200 25.15 -22.59 27.33
C THR A 200 25.40 -23.94 27.98
N ASP A 201 25.69 -23.99 29.28
CA ASP A 201 25.86 -25.25 30.00
C ASP A 201 24.63 -26.16 29.94
N VAL A 202 23.43 -25.55 29.84
CA VAL A 202 22.15 -26.28 29.71
C VAL A 202 21.92 -26.70 28.26
N SER A 203 22.25 -25.84 27.28
CA SER A 203 22.09 -26.17 25.86
C SER A 203 23.00 -27.32 25.46
N ASP A 204 24.25 -27.35 25.95
CA ASP A 204 25.22 -28.40 25.65
C ASP A 204 24.73 -29.78 26.16
N LYS A 205 24.11 -29.82 27.35
CA LYS A 205 23.49 -31.05 27.90
C LYS A 205 22.29 -31.53 27.09
N MET A 206 21.66 -30.64 26.33
CA MET A 206 20.53 -30.95 25.45
C MET A 206 20.95 -31.12 23.99
N GLU A 207 22.26 -31.17 23.70
CA GLU A 207 22.81 -31.23 22.34
C GLU A 207 22.32 -30.09 21.43
N LEU A 208 22.08 -28.90 22.02
CA LEU A 208 21.69 -27.68 21.31
C LEU A 208 22.90 -26.79 21.10
N SER A 209 23.20 -26.45 19.85
CA SER A 209 24.30 -25.56 19.47
C SER A 209 23.77 -24.26 18.86
N CYS A 210 24.41 -23.12 19.17
CA CYS A 210 24.12 -21.86 18.51
C CYS A 210 24.81 -21.83 17.15
N LYS A 211 24.03 -21.91 16.07
CA LYS A 211 24.53 -21.91 14.68
C LYS A 211 24.78 -20.50 14.16
N ASP A 212 23.87 -19.58 14.48
CA ASP A 212 23.97 -18.16 14.14
C ASP A 212 23.23 -17.34 15.20
N ARG A 213 23.59 -16.06 15.34
CA ARG A 213 22.90 -15.11 16.23
C ARG A 213 22.97 -13.69 15.69
N LYS A 214 21.89 -12.93 15.86
CA LYS A 214 21.79 -11.56 15.33
C LYS A 214 21.13 -10.65 16.37
N MET A 215 21.61 -9.40 16.43
CA MET A 215 20.86 -8.35 17.10
C MET A 215 19.83 -7.79 16.11
N ILE A 216 18.56 -7.79 16.49
CA ILE A 216 17.46 -7.40 15.61
C ILE A 216 16.54 -6.39 16.30
N ARG A 217 15.86 -5.57 15.50
CA ARG A 217 14.74 -4.76 15.94
C ARG A 217 13.48 -5.25 15.25
N ILE A 218 12.48 -5.61 16.04
CA ILE A 218 11.18 -6.00 15.53
C ILE A 218 10.46 -4.74 15.01
N LYS A 219 9.86 -4.83 13.82
CA LYS A 219 9.01 -3.78 13.24
C LYS A 219 7.55 -4.22 13.18
N PRO A 220 6.58 -3.29 13.25
CA PRO A 220 5.15 -3.62 13.12
C PRO A 220 4.82 -4.40 11.83
N GLU A 221 5.45 -4.03 10.72
CA GLU A 221 5.30 -4.68 9.41
C GLU A 221 5.64 -6.18 9.42
N MET A 222 6.45 -6.64 10.38
CA MET A 222 6.85 -8.05 10.49
C MET A 222 5.82 -8.89 11.24
N MET A 223 4.94 -8.28 12.05
CA MET A 223 4.02 -9.01 12.93
C MET A 223 3.02 -9.88 12.19
N GLU A 224 2.59 -9.43 11.01
CA GLU A 224 1.72 -10.21 10.14
C GLU A 224 2.30 -11.61 9.88
N ILE A 225 3.61 -11.72 9.70
CA ILE A 225 4.31 -12.98 9.45
C ILE A 225 4.70 -13.66 10.77
N LEU A 226 5.28 -12.90 11.72
CA LEU A 226 5.83 -13.46 12.96
C LEU A 226 4.76 -14.04 13.90
N GLN A 227 3.51 -13.56 13.82
CA GLN A 227 2.39 -14.08 14.61
C GLN A 227 1.47 -15.01 13.80
N PHE A 228 1.81 -15.31 12.54
CA PHE A 228 0.97 -16.14 11.69
C PHE A 228 0.84 -17.56 12.26
N GLU A 229 -0.37 -17.94 12.66
CA GLU A 229 -0.70 -19.27 13.22
C GLU A 229 0.24 -19.69 14.37
N ILE A 230 0.69 -18.75 15.20
CA ILE A 230 1.57 -19.04 16.33
C ILE A 230 0.78 -19.54 17.55
N GLU A 231 1.29 -20.57 18.24
CA GLU A 231 0.61 -21.16 19.40
C GLU A 231 0.79 -20.39 20.71
N ASN A 232 1.90 -19.66 20.86
CA ASN A 232 2.26 -18.92 22.07
C ASN A 232 2.66 -17.47 21.76
N PRO A 233 1.75 -16.65 21.18
CA PRO A 233 2.05 -15.26 20.87
C PRO A 233 2.46 -14.49 22.13
N LEU A 234 3.34 -13.51 21.96
CA LEU A 234 3.64 -12.53 23.00
C LEU A 234 2.44 -11.59 23.19
N ASP A 235 2.26 -11.07 24.40
CA ASP A 235 1.23 -10.04 24.65
C ASP A 235 1.51 -8.77 23.82
N GLU A 236 0.46 -8.13 23.33
CA GLU A 236 0.55 -6.96 22.44
C GLU A 236 1.36 -5.81 23.07
N GLU A 237 1.16 -5.55 24.36
CA GLU A 237 1.92 -4.55 25.12
C GLU A 237 3.42 -4.88 25.21
N VAL A 238 3.77 -6.16 25.29
CA VAL A 238 5.16 -6.61 25.27
C VAL A 238 5.75 -6.38 23.89
N ILE A 239 5.02 -6.70 22.82
CA ILE A 239 5.45 -6.46 21.44
C ILE A 239 5.68 -4.96 21.20
N GLU A 240 4.77 -4.09 21.64
CA GLU A 240 4.91 -2.65 21.54
C GLU A 240 6.17 -2.14 22.26
N TYR A 241 6.41 -2.64 23.47
CA TYR A 241 7.65 -2.35 24.19
C TYR A 241 8.89 -2.79 23.38
N LEU A 242 8.85 -3.98 22.79
CA LEU A 242 9.97 -4.55 22.02
C LEU A 242 10.25 -3.80 20.70
N TYR A 243 9.28 -3.09 20.10
CA TYR A 243 9.53 -2.28 18.88
C TYR A 243 10.62 -1.22 19.06
N THR A 244 10.78 -0.72 20.29
CA THR A 244 11.76 0.34 20.61
C THR A 244 13.12 -0.21 21.03
N LYS A 245 13.25 -1.53 21.18
CA LYS A 245 14.42 -2.18 21.74
C LYS A 245 15.12 -3.05 20.70
N GLU A 246 16.37 -3.39 20.99
CA GLU A 246 17.11 -4.41 20.27
C GLU A 246 17.02 -5.72 21.04
N ILE A 247 16.68 -6.79 20.35
CA ILE A 247 16.61 -8.14 20.92
C ILE A 247 17.61 -9.04 20.24
N LEU A 248 18.11 -10.01 20.98
CA LEU A 248 19.09 -10.96 20.48
C LEU A 248 18.35 -12.25 20.06
N ILE A 249 18.43 -12.60 18.79
CA ILE A 249 17.85 -13.82 18.24
C ILE A 249 18.94 -14.85 17.97
N PHE A 250 18.71 -16.09 18.40
CA PHE A 250 19.59 -17.23 18.19
C PHE A 250 18.92 -18.23 17.25
N LEU A 251 19.67 -18.67 16.24
CA LEU A 251 19.37 -19.86 15.45
C LEU A 251 20.06 -21.05 16.11
N MET A 252 19.27 -21.87 16.78
CA MET A 252 19.72 -23.06 17.50
C MET A 252 19.61 -24.28 16.59
N LYS A 253 20.64 -25.14 16.58
CA LYS A 253 20.68 -26.40 15.83
C LYS A 253 20.74 -27.57 16.80
N LEU A 254 19.89 -28.57 16.57
CA LEU A 254 19.85 -29.83 17.30
C LEU A 254 21.01 -30.75 16.86
N GLY A 255 21.45 -31.60 17.77
CA GLY A 255 22.38 -32.69 17.47
C GLY A 255 21.79 -33.67 16.44
N GLU A 256 22.66 -34.29 15.65
CA GLU A 256 22.26 -35.21 14.55
C GLU A 256 21.51 -36.45 15.06
N THR A 257 21.66 -36.77 16.34
CA THR A 257 21.05 -37.90 17.04
C THR A 257 19.63 -37.63 17.54
N ASP A 258 19.20 -36.37 17.65
CA ASP A 258 17.88 -36.01 18.15
C ASP A 258 16.84 -36.02 17.02
N THR A 259 15.85 -36.90 17.13
CA THR A 259 14.77 -37.03 16.14
C THR A 259 13.53 -36.22 16.50
N ARG A 260 13.53 -35.52 17.64
CA ARG A 260 12.42 -34.65 18.05
C ARG A 260 12.40 -33.39 17.23
N ALA A 261 11.25 -32.72 17.23
CA ALA A 261 11.14 -31.46 16.52
C ALA A 261 11.84 -30.32 17.31
N PRO A 262 12.53 -29.38 16.64
CA PRO A 262 13.28 -28.32 17.31
C PRO A 262 12.47 -27.51 18.30
N GLU A 263 11.20 -27.21 17.99
CA GLU A 263 10.27 -26.48 18.84
C GLU A 263 9.96 -27.20 20.16
N GLU A 264 9.93 -28.54 20.16
CA GLU A 264 9.69 -29.33 21.37
C GLU A 264 10.91 -29.28 22.29
N VAL A 265 12.11 -29.41 21.71
CA VAL A 265 13.37 -29.36 22.47
C VAL A 265 13.62 -27.95 23.00
N LEU A 266 13.40 -26.92 22.19
CA LEU A 266 13.54 -25.53 22.59
C LEU A 266 12.51 -25.12 23.66
N LYS A 267 11.30 -25.68 23.62
CA LYS A 267 10.32 -25.50 24.69
C LYS A 267 10.82 -26.08 26.02
N ILE A 268 11.44 -27.25 26.01
CA ILE A 268 12.05 -27.85 27.22
C ILE A 268 13.23 -26.99 27.69
N PHE A 269 14.08 -26.53 26.77
CA PHE A 269 15.20 -25.64 27.07
C PHE A 269 14.72 -24.32 27.69
N TYR A 270 13.72 -23.67 27.10
CA TYR A 270 13.08 -22.47 27.64
C TYR A 270 12.62 -22.70 29.08
N LYS A 271 11.91 -23.80 29.36
CA LYS A 271 11.48 -24.13 30.72
C LYS A 271 12.64 -24.34 31.68
N ALA A 272 13.72 -24.98 31.23
CA ALA A 272 14.89 -25.23 32.08
C ALA A 272 15.63 -23.94 32.48
N ILE A 273 15.63 -22.91 31.63
CA ILE A 273 16.35 -21.67 31.90
C ILE A 273 15.47 -20.54 32.46
N ALA A 274 14.19 -20.49 32.13
CA ALA A 274 13.29 -19.40 32.49
C ALA A 274 12.27 -19.78 33.58
N GLU A 275 12.03 -21.06 33.85
CA GLU A 275 11.13 -21.51 34.92
C GLU A 275 11.93 -22.11 36.08
N PRO A 276 11.58 -21.79 37.34
CA PRO A 276 12.20 -22.42 38.51
C PRO A 276 11.72 -23.86 38.64
N ASN A 277 12.60 -24.88 38.61
CA ASN A 277 12.19 -26.29 38.76
C ASN A 277 13.27 -27.18 39.41
N ILE A 278 12.92 -27.95 40.46
CA ILE A 278 12.96 -29.44 40.50
C ILE A 278 11.89 -29.96 41.47
N VAL A 279 11.04 -30.89 41.03
CA VAL A 279 10.25 -31.78 41.90
C VAL A 279 10.79 -33.20 41.75
N TYR A 280 11.11 -33.88 42.85
CA TYR A 280 11.39 -35.32 42.86
C TYR A 280 10.55 -36.01 43.92
N TYR A 281 10.25 -37.29 43.69
CA TYR A 281 9.60 -38.13 44.68
C TYR A 281 10.70 -38.86 45.46
N ASP A 282 10.65 -38.84 46.78
CA ASP A 282 11.55 -39.68 47.56
C ASP A 282 11.21 -41.18 47.42
N GLU A 283 12.01 -42.04 48.06
CA GLU A 283 11.82 -43.49 48.06
C GLU A 283 10.46 -43.94 48.63
N THR A 284 9.71 -43.03 49.28
CA THR A 284 8.36 -43.27 49.81
C THR A 284 7.25 -42.78 48.88
N GLY A 285 7.60 -42.12 47.77
CA GLY A 285 6.65 -41.54 46.83
C GLY A 285 6.12 -40.16 47.25
N GLU A 286 6.76 -39.48 48.22
CA GLU A 286 6.38 -38.13 48.62
C GLU A 286 7.06 -37.07 47.73
N LYS A 287 6.27 -36.07 47.30
CA LYS A 287 6.69 -35.01 46.39
C LYS A 287 7.59 -33.99 47.10
N ILE A 288 8.91 -34.08 46.93
CA ILE A 288 9.89 -33.11 47.40
C ILE A 288 10.13 -32.04 46.33
N ILE A 289 9.93 -30.77 46.69
CA ILE A 289 10.15 -29.61 45.80
C ILE A 289 11.48 -28.96 46.20
N HIS A 290 12.47 -29.00 45.30
CA HIS A 290 13.72 -28.25 45.43
C HIS A 290 13.63 -26.98 44.56
N SER A 291 13.44 -25.83 45.20
CA SER A 291 13.34 -24.55 44.48
C SER A 291 14.73 -24.00 44.16
N SER A 292 15.31 -24.41 43.03
CA SER A 292 16.39 -23.61 42.43
C SER A 292 15.77 -22.41 41.71
N PRO A 293 16.28 -21.18 41.91
CA PRO A 293 15.80 -20.02 41.15
C PRO A 293 16.05 -20.22 39.65
N ALA A 294 15.18 -19.65 38.82
CA ALA A 294 15.34 -19.66 37.37
C ALA A 294 16.69 -19.01 36.98
N ILE A 295 17.32 -19.50 35.91
CA ILE A 295 18.58 -18.94 35.41
C ILE A 295 18.33 -17.53 34.86
N LEU A 296 17.18 -17.34 34.20
CA LEU A 296 16.72 -16.09 33.65
C LEU A 296 15.43 -15.65 34.36
N GLU A 297 15.40 -14.39 34.79
CA GLU A 297 14.24 -13.82 35.48
C GLU A 297 13.48 -12.84 34.57
N PRO A 298 12.13 -12.82 34.63
CA PRO A 298 11.33 -11.81 33.95
C PRO A 298 11.55 -10.43 34.56
N ILE A 299 11.30 -9.39 33.78
CA ILE A 299 11.27 -8.01 34.28
C ILE A 299 9.83 -7.55 34.44
N GLU A 300 9.54 -6.92 35.57
CA GLU A 300 8.22 -6.36 35.88
C GLU A 300 8.38 -4.85 36.05
N PHE A 301 7.59 -4.06 35.32
CA PHE A 301 7.65 -2.60 35.39
C PHE A 301 6.31 -1.97 35.02
N VAL A 302 6.15 -0.71 35.40
CA VAL A 302 4.99 0.10 34.99
C VAL A 302 5.43 1.00 33.84
N PRO A 303 4.73 1.01 32.69
CA PRO A 303 5.10 1.85 31.55
C PRO A 303 5.30 3.33 31.95
N GLY A 304 6.37 3.96 31.45
CA GLY A 304 6.74 5.34 31.81
C GLY A 304 7.44 5.50 33.16
N HIS A 305 7.66 4.42 33.92
CA HIS A 305 8.39 4.41 35.19
C HIS A 305 9.61 3.49 35.09
N GLU A 306 10.66 3.76 35.88
CA GLU A 306 11.85 2.88 35.92
C GLU A 306 11.48 1.47 36.40
N PRO A 307 12.13 0.43 35.85
CA PRO A 307 11.84 -0.96 36.20
C PRO A 307 12.06 -1.24 37.69
N VAL A 308 11.07 -1.89 38.32
CA VAL A 308 11.12 -2.22 39.73
C VAL A 308 11.99 -3.46 39.90
N PHE A 309 13.29 -3.27 40.19
CA PHE A 309 14.14 -4.39 40.59
C PHE A 309 13.68 -4.88 41.97
N VAL A 310 13.06 -6.07 42.01
CA VAL A 310 12.76 -6.75 43.26
C VAL A 310 14.09 -7.32 43.79
N GLU A 311 14.80 -6.57 44.63
CA GLU A 311 15.91 -7.14 45.40
C GLU A 311 15.35 -8.25 46.31
N LYS A 312 15.61 -9.51 45.95
CA LYS A 312 15.32 -10.64 46.85
C LYS A 312 16.31 -10.56 48.02
N PRO A 313 15.83 -10.62 49.28
CA PRO A 313 16.71 -10.55 50.43
C PRO A 313 17.71 -11.72 50.40
N LEU A 314 19.01 -11.41 50.45
CA LEU A 314 20.08 -12.39 50.60
C LEU A 314 19.87 -13.16 51.91
N LEU A 315 19.40 -14.42 51.85
CA LEU A 315 19.39 -15.30 53.01
C LEU A 315 20.83 -15.62 53.42
N ARG A 316 21.38 -14.86 54.38
CA ARG A 316 22.57 -15.28 55.13
C ARG A 316 22.22 -16.57 55.90
N LYS A 317 23.02 -17.63 55.68
CA LYS A 317 22.91 -18.88 56.43
C LYS A 317 23.00 -18.59 57.94
N GLY A 318 21.92 -18.88 58.66
CA GLY A 318 21.90 -18.87 60.12
C GLY A 318 21.21 -17.67 60.77
N LYS A 319 19.90 -17.52 60.55
CA LYS A 319 18.88 -17.17 61.56
C LYS A 319 17.52 -17.07 60.86
N GLN A 320 16.55 -17.85 61.33
CA GLN A 320 15.15 -17.77 60.90
C GLN A 320 14.55 -16.47 61.43
N GLN A 321 14.55 -15.42 60.61
CA GLN A 321 13.52 -14.39 60.65
C GLN A 321 12.84 -14.41 59.28
N ALA A 322 11.52 -14.51 59.27
CA ALA A 322 10.71 -14.40 58.08
C ALA A 322 10.94 -13.00 57.48
N ALA A 323 11.78 -12.91 56.46
CA ALA A 323 11.88 -11.71 55.64
C ALA A 323 10.52 -11.50 54.99
N GLN A 324 9.83 -10.40 55.31
CA GLN A 324 8.66 -9.99 54.56
C GLN A 324 9.09 -9.77 53.10
N ALA A 325 8.38 -10.40 52.17
CA ALA A 325 8.59 -10.16 50.75
C ALA A 325 8.43 -8.66 50.48
N PRO A 326 9.34 -8.01 49.73
CA PRO A 326 9.19 -6.60 49.38
C PRO A 326 7.83 -6.37 48.71
N GLN A 327 7.01 -5.48 49.29
CA GLN A 327 5.71 -5.12 48.73
C GLN A 327 5.94 -4.11 47.60
N VAL A 328 5.69 -4.53 46.36
CA VAL A 328 5.72 -3.65 45.18
C VAL A 328 4.54 -2.68 45.26
N VAL A 329 4.80 -1.38 45.39
CA VAL A 329 3.76 -0.34 45.35
C VAL A 329 3.51 0.04 43.89
N ILE A 330 2.38 -0.41 43.34
CA ILE A 330 1.95 -0.05 41.99
C ILE A 330 1.33 1.36 42.06
N PRO A 331 1.83 2.35 41.28
CA PRO A 331 1.27 3.69 41.32
C PRO A 331 -0.13 3.72 40.69
N ILE A 332 -0.97 4.65 41.15
CA ILE A 332 -2.36 4.78 40.73
C ILE A 332 -2.42 5.76 39.56
N ASP A 333 -3.18 5.40 38.52
CA ASP A 333 -3.47 6.28 37.40
C ASP A 333 -4.34 7.46 37.89
N GLU A 334 -3.84 8.67 37.74
CA GLU A 334 -4.51 9.89 38.23
C GLU A 334 -5.83 10.20 37.50
N ALA A 335 -6.00 9.71 36.27
CA ALA A 335 -7.20 9.94 35.46
C ALA A 335 -8.30 8.91 35.75
N THR A 336 -7.93 7.66 36.05
CA THR A 336 -8.89 6.57 36.28
C THR A 336 -9.07 6.18 37.74
N GLY A 337 -8.16 6.60 38.63
CA GLY A 337 -8.16 6.24 40.06
C GLY A 337 -7.87 4.77 40.32
N LEU A 338 -7.42 4.02 39.31
CA LEU A 338 -7.12 2.58 39.39
C LEU A 338 -5.61 2.35 39.42
N PRO A 339 -5.13 1.24 40.04
CA PRO A 339 -3.72 0.86 39.97
C PRO A 339 -3.27 0.74 38.51
N MET A 340 -2.15 1.37 38.15
CA MET A 340 -1.57 1.25 36.81
C MET A 340 -1.25 -0.22 36.50
N LYS A 341 -1.33 -0.59 35.22
CA LYS A 341 -1.08 -1.96 34.80
C LYS A 341 0.41 -2.29 34.94
N LEU A 342 0.71 -3.35 35.68
CA LEU A 342 2.06 -3.92 35.79
C LEU A 342 2.35 -4.75 34.52
N MET A 343 3.33 -4.35 33.74
CA MET A 343 3.80 -5.08 32.57
C MET A 343 4.84 -6.11 32.99
N LYS A 344 4.69 -7.34 32.49
CA LYS A 344 5.63 -8.45 32.75
C LYS A 344 6.23 -8.93 31.44
N VAL A 345 7.53 -8.71 31.27
CA VAL A 345 8.26 -9.11 30.05
C VAL A 345 9.13 -10.35 30.37
N PRO A 346 8.94 -11.48 29.66
CA PRO A 346 9.73 -12.69 29.90
C PRO A 346 11.19 -12.47 29.48
N PRO A 347 12.18 -13.18 30.04
CA PRO A 347 13.58 -12.97 29.66
C PRO A 347 13.92 -13.48 28.26
N CYS A 348 13.26 -14.55 27.85
CA CYS A 348 13.47 -15.18 26.57
C CYS A 348 12.15 -15.76 26.07
N TRP A 349 12.10 -16.10 24.79
CA TRP A 349 10.90 -16.67 24.19
C TRP A 349 11.28 -17.52 22.97
N THR A 350 10.54 -18.61 22.75
CA THR A 350 10.66 -19.49 21.57
C THR A 350 9.27 -19.82 21.07
N PRO A 351 9.04 -19.91 19.74
CA PRO A 351 7.79 -20.44 19.21
C PRO A 351 7.64 -21.92 19.62
N PHE A 352 6.41 -22.33 19.95
CA PHE A 352 6.11 -23.73 20.33
C PHE A 352 5.67 -24.61 19.17
N ASN A 353 5.56 -24.05 17.97
CA ASN A 353 5.12 -24.76 16.78
C ASN A 353 6.02 -24.48 15.57
N LYS A 354 6.01 -25.43 14.62
CA LYS A 354 6.82 -25.37 13.40
C LYS A 354 6.57 -24.12 12.56
N ARG A 355 5.32 -23.66 12.52
CA ARG A 355 4.89 -22.47 11.75
C ARG A 355 5.53 -21.20 12.29
N GLY A 356 5.43 -20.96 13.61
CA GLY A 356 6.10 -19.84 14.26
C GLY A 356 7.60 -19.91 14.06
N ASN A 357 8.20 -21.09 14.25
CA ASN A 357 9.62 -21.29 14.01
C ASN A 357 10.06 -20.91 12.58
N ALA A 358 9.34 -21.40 11.57
CA ALA A 358 9.57 -21.10 10.17
C ALA A 358 9.42 -19.60 9.84
N ALA A 359 8.42 -18.93 10.42
CA ALA A 359 8.22 -17.49 10.22
C ALA A 359 9.41 -16.65 10.72
N TYR A 360 9.97 -16.97 11.89
CA TYR A 360 11.14 -16.26 12.41
C TYR A 360 12.41 -16.56 11.58
N ILE A 361 12.58 -17.81 11.13
CA ILE A 361 13.69 -18.17 10.23
C ILE A 361 13.58 -17.41 8.91
N TYR A 362 12.38 -17.31 8.33
CA TYR A 362 12.14 -16.58 7.09
C TYR A 362 12.55 -15.10 7.20
N ILE A 363 12.12 -14.42 8.26
CA ILE A 363 12.34 -12.98 8.44
C ILE A 363 13.80 -12.66 8.79
N PHE A 364 14.41 -13.41 9.73
CA PHE A 364 15.70 -13.02 10.31
C PHE A 364 16.90 -13.82 9.77
N PHE A 365 16.66 -14.97 9.14
CA PHE A 365 17.67 -15.90 8.66
C PHE A 365 17.44 -16.31 7.20
N ARG A 366 17.02 -15.34 6.37
CA ARG A 366 16.71 -15.55 4.95
C ARG A 366 17.84 -16.26 4.19
N ASN A 367 19.08 -15.94 4.52
CA ASN A 367 20.30 -16.55 3.97
C ASN A 367 20.36 -18.10 4.08
N TYR A 368 19.63 -18.69 5.03
CA TYR A 368 19.54 -20.16 5.18
C TYR A 368 18.41 -20.79 4.36
N THR A 369 17.57 -19.97 3.72
CA THR A 369 16.37 -20.41 3.01
C THR A 369 16.39 -20.08 1.52
N GLU A 370 17.29 -19.19 1.08
CA GLU A 370 17.44 -18.74 -0.31
C GLU A 370 17.70 -19.86 -1.32
N HIS A 371 18.25 -21.00 -0.89
CA HIS A 371 18.56 -22.12 -1.77
C HIS A 371 17.33 -22.91 -2.23
N PHE A 372 16.20 -22.83 -1.52
CA PHE A 372 14.98 -23.57 -1.83
C PHE A 372 13.72 -22.69 -1.88
N LEU A 373 13.76 -21.47 -1.34
CA LEU A 373 12.71 -20.49 -1.51
C LEU A 373 13.02 -19.54 -2.68
N PRO A 374 12.03 -19.20 -3.51
CA PRO A 374 12.20 -18.17 -4.54
C PRO A 374 12.48 -16.80 -3.89
N PRO A 375 13.04 -15.83 -4.64
CA PRO A 375 13.07 -14.43 -4.23
C PRO A 375 11.68 -13.94 -3.86
N ASP A 376 11.60 -13.02 -2.90
CA ASP A 376 10.31 -12.49 -2.47
C ASP A 376 9.65 -11.74 -3.65
N PRO A 377 8.35 -11.95 -3.88
CA PRO A 377 7.67 -11.39 -5.04
C PRO A 377 7.66 -9.85 -4.94
N GLU A 378 8.06 -9.19 -6.02
CA GLU A 378 7.90 -7.73 -6.11
C GLU A 378 6.40 -7.39 -6.04
N MET A 379 6.05 -6.38 -5.23
CA MET A 379 4.67 -5.93 -5.09
C MET A 379 4.19 -5.26 -6.38
N VAL A 380 3.64 -6.05 -7.30
CA VAL A 380 3.01 -5.53 -8.51
C VAL A 380 1.80 -4.69 -8.07
N PRO A 381 1.72 -3.40 -8.45
CA PRO A 381 0.58 -2.56 -8.11
C PRO A 381 -0.72 -3.22 -8.59
N GLN A 382 -1.77 -3.13 -7.77
CA GLN A 382 -3.11 -3.50 -8.22
C GLN A 382 -3.46 -2.74 -9.52
N HIS A 383 -4.00 -3.45 -10.51
CA HIS A 383 -4.14 -2.92 -11.86
C HIS A 383 -5.44 -3.40 -12.52
N LEU A 384 -5.89 -2.61 -13.50
CA LEU A 384 -7.06 -2.85 -14.32
C LEU A 384 -6.63 -3.04 -15.78
N LEU A 385 -7.40 -3.84 -16.52
CA LEU A 385 -7.30 -3.89 -17.97
C LEU A 385 -8.23 -2.86 -18.59
N PHE A 386 -7.70 -2.09 -19.54
CA PHE A 386 -8.49 -1.24 -20.44
C PHE A 386 -8.33 -1.72 -21.88
N ILE A 387 -9.43 -1.86 -22.61
CA ILE A 387 -9.42 -2.21 -24.03
C ILE A 387 -10.08 -1.07 -24.81
N PHE A 388 -9.39 -0.59 -25.83
CA PHE A 388 -9.87 0.44 -26.75
C PHE A 388 -9.74 -0.03 -28.20
N ASP A 389 -10.47 0.62 -29.11
CA ASP A 389 -10.18 0.51 -30.53
C ASP A 389 -8.82 1.14 -30.88
N ALA A 390 -8.00 0.44 -31.66
CA ALA A 390 -6.65 0.90 -32.01
C ALA A 390 -6.63 2.21 -32.81
N TYR A 391 -7.71 2.56 -33.54
CA TYR A 391 -7.80 3.84 -34.24
C TYR A 391 -7.84 5.04 -33.29
N LYS A 392 -8.27 4.87 -32.03
CA LYS A 392 -8.28 5.92 -31.01
C LYS A 392 -6.91 6.17 -30.37
N ARG A 393 -5.86 5.43 -30.78
CA ARG A 393 -4.53 5.42 -30.13
C ARG A 393 -4.00 6.82 -29.79
N GLN A 394 -4.09 7.78 -30.71
CA GLN A 394 -3.53 9.12 -30.51
C GLN A 394 -4.15 9.79 -29.27
N ASN A 395 -5.49 9.82 -29.19
CA ASN A 395 -6.21 10.40 -28.06
C ASN A 395 -5.91 9.66 -26.74
N ILE A 396 -5.71 8.34 -26.80
CA ILE A 396 -5.39 7.52 -25.63
C ILE A 396 -3.98 7.85 -25.13
N PHE A 397 -2.98 7.86 -26.02
CA PHE A 397 -1.61 8.25 -25.68
C PHE A 397 -1.56 9.67 -25.12
N ASP A 398 -2.26 10.62 -25.73
CA ASP A 398 -2.31 12.00 -25.22
C ASP A 398 -2.95 12.09 -23.83
N ALA A 399 -3.94 11.24 -23.52
CA ALA A 399 -4.59 11.22 -22.22
C ALA A 399 -3.70 10.69 -21.08
N PHE A 400 -2.85 9.69 -21.34
CA PHE A 400 -1.95 9.12 -20.30
C PHE A 400 -0.50 9.59 -20.39
N LYS A 401 -0.11 10.37 -21.41
CA LYS A 401 1.21 11.02 -21.49
C LYS A 401 1.67 11.71 -20.19
N PRO A 402 0.83 12.45 -19.44
CA PRO A 402 1.26 13.06 -18.17
C PRO A 402 1.46 12.06 -17.03
N VAL A 403 0.96 10.83 -17.16
CA VAL A 403 0.89 9.79 -16.12
C VAL A 403 1.37 8.43 -16.65
N SER A 404 2.38 8.42 -17.52
CA SER A 404 2.85 7.21 -18.20
C SER A 404 3.39 6.14 -17.24
N SER A 405 3.84 6.53 -16.04
CA SER A 405 4.30 5.62 -14.98
C SER A 405 3.20 4.69 -14.47
N ASP A 406 1.93 5.08 -14.62
CA ASP A 406 0.79 4.31 -14.14
C ASP A 406 0.31 3.29 -15.18
N VAL A 407 0.82 3.35 -16.43
CA VAL A 407 0.61 2.34 -17.46
C VAL A 407 1.76 1.33 -17.39
N LEU A 408 1.49 0.16 -16.81
CA LEU A 408 2.49 -0.88 -16.57
C LEU A 408 2.90 -1.63 -17.84
N ALA A 409 1.96 -1.80 -18.77
CA ALA A 409 2.18 -2.41 -20.08
C ALA A 409 1.06 -1.99 -21.05
N PHE A 410 1.34 -2.03 -22.34
CA PHE A 410 0.32 -1.92 -23.37
C PHE A 410 0.71 -2.72 -24.62
N GLY A 411 -0.27 -3.04 -25.46
CA GLY A 411 -0.04 -3.75 -26.71
C GLY A 411 -1.23 -3.67 -27.66
N TYR A 412 -0.97 -4.00 -28.92
CA TYR A 412 -1.99 -4.08 -29.98
C TYR A 412 -2.39 -5.53 -30.19
N PHE A 413 -3.69 -5.79 -30.25
CA PHE A 413 -4.27 -7.13 -30.32
C PHE A 413 -5.32 -7.22 -31.42
N SER A 414 -5.52 -8.41 -31.97
CA SER A 414 -6.45 -8.64 -33.09
C SER A 414 -7.94 -8.59 -32.74
N SER A 415 -8.30 -8.69 -31.46
CA SER A 415 -9.68 -8.80 -30.98
C SER A 415 -9.81 -8.29 -29.55
N GLU A 416 -11.04 -7.97 -29.13
CA GLU A 416 -11.39 -7.64 -27.74
C GLU A 416 -11.57 -8.87 -26.83
N ILE A 417 -11.64 -10.07 -27.42
CA ILE A 417 -11.85 -11.31 -26.68
C ILE A 417 -10.53 -11.77 -26.06
N ILE A 418 -10.39 -11.59 -24.74
CA ILE A 418 -9.16 -11.86 -23.97
C ILE A 418 -8.64 -13.29 -24.17
N THR A 419 -9.51 -14.29 -24.32
CA THR A 419 -9.13 -15.71 -24.40
C THR A 419 -8.64 -16.16 -25.78
N SER A 420 -8.97 -15.42 -26.85
CA SER A 420 -8.67 -15.82 -28.24
C SER A 420 -7.96 -14.76 -29.06
N CYS A 421 -7.70 -13.58 -28.48
CA CYS A 421 -6.95 -12.52 -29.15
C CYS A 421 -5.47 -12.91 -29.35
N THR A 422 -4.87 -12.35 -30.39
CA THR A 422 -3.44 -12.52 -30.71
C THR A 422 -2.74 -11.18 -30.62
N LEU A 423 -1.53 -11.17 -30.04
CA LEU A 423 -0.67 -10.00 -29.98
C LEU A 423 -0.17 -9.66 -31.39
N LEU A 424 -0.44 -8.43 -31.84
CA LEU A 424 0.01 -7.89 -33.12
C LEU A 424 1.35 -7.16 -32.97
N ALA A 425 1.46 -6.28 -31.97
CA ALA A 425 2.66 -5.49 -31.72
C ALA A 425 2.71 -4.99 -30.27
N LYS A 426 3.91 -4.97 -29.68
CA LYS A 426 4.17 -4.39 -28.34
C LYS A 426 4.37 -2.86 -28.38
N ILE A 427 4.79 -2.32 -29.52
CA ILE A 427 5.09 -0.88 -29.69
C ILE A 427 4.39 -0.30 -30.93
N THR A 428 4.05 0.99 -30.86
CA THR A 428 3.33 1.71 -31.92
C THR A 428 4.07 1.69 -33.26
N ASP A 429 5.39 1.89 -33.25
CA ASP A 429 6.19 1.89 -34.49
C ASP A 429 6.09 0.55 -35.25
N LYS A 430 6.11 -0.58 -34.53
CA LYS A 430 5.93 -1.92 -35.13
C LYS A 430 4.49 -2.10 -35.62
N TYR A 431 3.50 -1.59 -34.89
CA TYR A 431 2.10 -1.66 -35.28
C TYR A 431 1.79 -0.89 -36.56
N GLU A 432 2.38 0.29 -36.75
CA GLU A 432 2.15 1.11 -37.95
C GLU A 432 2.77 0.51 -39.22
N LEU A 433 3.77 -0.37 -39.07
CA LEU A 433 4.30 -1.17 -40.17
C LEU A 433 3.36 -2.32 -40.57
N LEU A 434 2.50 -2.77 -39.65
CA LEU A 434 1.41 -3.69 -39.96
C LEU A 434 0.29 -2.90 -40.64
N LYS A 435 -0.46 -3.52 -41.57
CA LYS A 435 -1.65 -2.88 -42.16
C LYS A 435 -2.76 -2.86 -41.11
N PRO A 436 -3.04 -1.72 -40.44
CA PRO A 436 -3.94 -1.70 -39.29
C PRO A 436 -5.36 -2.03 -39.75
N THR A 437 -6.07 -2.86 -38.98
CA THR A 437 -7.48 -3.15 -39.24
C THR A 437 -8.38 -2.41 -38.27
N VAL A 438 -9.63 -2.17 -38.68
CA VAL A 438 -10.64 -1.50 -37.83
C VAL A 438 -11.02 -2.32 -36.59
N ASN A 439 -10.73 -3.61 -36.59
CA ASN A 439 -11.04 -4.52 -35.48
C ASN A 439 -9.93 -4.59 -34.45
N ASP A 440 -8.72 -4.11 -34.78
CA ASP A 440 -7.58 -4.14 -33.88
C ASP A 440 -7.87 -3.33 -32.62
N LYS A 441 -7.42 -3.85 -31.49
CA LYS A 441 -7.60 -3.25 -30.18
C LYS A 441 -6.26 -2.81 -29.58
N LEU A 442 -6.28 -1.69 -28.87
CA LEU A 442 -5.20 -1.26 -27.98
C LEU A 442 -5.58 -1.64 -26.56
N MET A 443 -4.80 -2.50 -25.93
CA MET A 443 -5.01 -2.97 -24.56
C MET A 443 -3.95 -2.38 -23.64
N LEU A 444 -4.37 -1.88 -22.48
CA LEU A 444 -3.49 -1.26 -21.48
C LEU A 444 -3.67 -1.92 -20.12
N LYS A 445 -2.56 -2.28 -19.49
CA LYS A 445 -2.46 -2.68 -18.08
C LYS A 445 -2.17 -1.43 -17.25
N VAL A 446 -3.15 -0.98 -16.48
CA VAL A 446 -3.10 0.33 -15.80
C VAL A 446 -3.17 0.14 -14.29
N ALA A 447 -2.21 0.68 -13.55
CA ALA A 447 -2.20 0.65 -12.09
C ALA A 447 -3.35 1.50 -11.50
N LYS A 448 -4.07 0.97 -10.50
CA LYS A 448 -5.13 1.68 -9.75
C LYS A 448 -4.56 2.65 -8.71
N LYS A 449 -3.23 2.88 -8.66
CA LYS A 449 -2.55 3.74 -7.66
C LYS A 449 -3.18 5.14 -7.55
N ARG A 450 -3.59 5.74 -8.67
CA ARG A 450 -4.24 7.04 -8.72
C ARG A 450 -5.56 6.94 -9.47
N SER A 451 -6.62 7.54 -8.91
CA SER A 451 -7.95 7.48 -9.51
C SER A 451 -8.09 8.38 -10.76
N ASP A 452 -7.16 9.30 -10.99
CA ASP A 452 -7.19 10.26 -12.08
C ASP A 452 -6.98 9.63 -13.47
N ILE A 453 -6.00 8.73 -13.63
CA ILE A 453 -5.78 8.02 -14.89
C ILE A 453 -6.94 7.08 -15.21
N VAL A 454 -7.47 6.36 -14.21
CA VAL A 454 -8.62 5.49 -14.35
C VAL A 454 -9.84 6.29 -14.82
N LYS A 455 -10.09 7.46 -14.21
CA LYS A 455 -11.15 8.37 -14.64
C LYS A 455 -10.91 8.84 -16.08
N ARG A 456 -9.74 9.39 -16.40
CA ARG A 456 -9.39 9.87 -17.76
C ARG A 456 -9.59 8.81 -18.84
N LEU A 457 -9.14 7.58 -18.59
CA LEU A 457 -9.27 6.49 -19.55
C LEU A 457 -10.72 6.03 -19.71
N LYS A 458 -11.52 5.98 -18.64
CA LYS A 458 -12.96 5.70 -18.74
C LYS A 458 -13.68 6.70 -19.64
N LEU A 459 -13.26 7.97 -19.62
CA LEU A 459 -13.87 9.04 -20.43
C LEU A 459 -13.64 8.88 -21.95
N LEU A 460 -12.58 8.17 -22.36
CA LEU A 460 -12.29 7.92 -23.77
C LEU A 460 -13.19 6.85 -24.41
N GLY A 461 -14.11 6.27 -23.63
CA GLY A 461 -15.03 5.23 -24.09
C GLY A 461 -14.30 3.96 -24.46
N PRO A 462 -13.68 3.26 -23.48
CA PRO A 462 -13.13 1.93 -23.69
C PRO A 462 -14.22 0.94 -24.09
N CYS A 463 -13.86 -0.03 -24.92
CA CYS A 463 -14.71 -1.18 -25.26
C CYS A 463 -14.93 -2.08 -24.04
N TYR A 464 -13.91 -2.17 -23.17
CA TYR A 464 -13.95 -2.96 -21.95
C TYR A 464 -13.04 -2.35 -20.88
N VAL A 465 -13.50 -2.45 -19.63
CA VAL A 465 -12.71 -2.16 -18.43
C VAL A 465 -12.99 -3.28 -17.43
N SER A 466 -11.94 -3.83 -16.82
CA SER A 466 -12.11 -4.79 -15.72
C SER A 466 -12.92 -4.16 -14.59
N LYS A 467 -13.79 -4.96 -13.97
CA LYS A 467 -14.71 -4.46 -12.92
C LYS A 467 -13.98 -4.00 -11.67
N ASN A 468 -12.94 -4.75 -11.30
CA ASN A 468 -12.08 -4.53 -10.13
C ASN A 468 -10.66 -5.02 -10.45
N THR A 469 -9.74 -4.85 -9.51
CA THR A 469 -8.34 -5.26 -9.70
C THR A 469 -8.12 -6.77 -9.66
N VAL A 470 -9.08 -7.53 -9.13
CA VAL A 470 -9.03 -9.01 -9.12
C VAL A 470 -9.25 -9.54 -10.53
N ASP A 471 -10.32 -9.10 -11.18
CA ASP A 471 -10.60 -9.38 -12.59
C ASP A 471 -9.48 -8.82 -13.47
N GLY A 472 -9.03 -7.60 -13.17
CA GLY A 472 -7.91 -6.94 -13.87
C GLY A 472 -6.62 -7.75 -13.85
N LYS A 473 -6.26 -8.34 -12.70
CA LYS A 473 -5.11 -9.24 -12.58
C LYS A 473 -5.27 -10.49 -13.45
N ALA A 474 -6.42 -11.16 -13.35
CA ALA A 474 -6.70 -12.40 -14.10
C ALA A 474 -6.76 -12.18 -15.63
N ASP A 475 -7.27 -11.02 -16.06
CA ASP A 475 -7.31 -10.61 -17.46
C ASP A 475 -5.91 -10.27 -17.97
N CYS A 476 -5.13 -9.50 -17.19
CA CYS A 476 -3.80 -9.07 -17.58
C CYS A 476 -2.80 -10.21 -17.60
N GLU A 477 -2.92 -11.21 -16.73
CA GLU A 477 -2.01 -12.37 -16.69
C GLU A 477 -2.07 -13.19 -18.00
N LYS A 478 -3.24 -13.23 -18.67
CA LYS A 478 -3.42 -13.91 -19.96
C LYS A 478 -2.80 -13.13 -21.14
N LEU A 479 -2.76 -11.81 -21.04
CA LEU A 479 -2.35 -10.92 -22.14
C LEU A 479 -0.90 -10.44 -22.02
N PHE A 480 -0.45 -10.24 -20.79
CA PHE A 480 0.84 -9.66 -20.43
C PHE A 480 1.56 -10.61 -19.46
N PRO A 481 2.22 -11.67 -19.99
CA PRO A 481 3.02 -12.58 -19.17
C PRO A 481 4.14 -11.83 -18.42
N PRO A 482 4.73 -12.42 -17.36
CA PRO A 482 5.76 -11.78 -16.54
C PRO A 482 6.92 -11.18 -17.34
N ASP A 483 7.34 -11.87 -18.41
CA ASP A 483 8.46 -11.45 -19.27
C ASP A 483 8.04 -10.53 -20.43
N TYR A 484 6.80 -10.03 -20.44
CA TYR A 484 6.26 -9.28 -21.59
C TYR A 484 7.10 -8.06 -22.01
N ASN A 485 7.62 -7.34 -21.00
CA ASN A 485 8.41 -6.12 -21.18
C ASN A 485 9.90 -6.38 -21.45
N VAL A 486 10.36 -7.64 -21.40
CA VAL A 486 11.75 -7.98 -21.72
C VAL A 486 11.92 -7.96 -23.25
N GLU A 487 12.92 -7.23 -23.75
CA GLU A 487 13.22 -7.19 -25.18
C GLU A 487 13.72 -8.57 -25.64
N GLU A 488 12.96 -9.25 -26.49
CA GLU A 488 13.41 -10.49 -27.15
C GLU A 488 14.54 -10.14 -28.14
N GLU A 489 15.73 -10.71 -27.95
CA GLU A 489 16.77 -10.71 -28.99
C GLU A 489 16.28 -11.58 -30.16
N GLU A 490 15.71 -10.96 -31.19
CA GLU A 490 15.24 -11.70 -32.36
C GLU A 490 16.41 -12.37 -33.11
N PRO A 491 16.27 -13.63 -33.54
CA PRO A 491 17.28 -14.28 -34.37
C PRO A 491 17.40 -13.52 -35.70
N GLU A 492 18.63 -13.19 -36.10
CA GLU A 492 18.93 -12.58 -37.39
C GLU A 492 18.47 -13.50 -38.54
N ASN A 493 17.23 -13.35 -38.98
CA ASN A 493 16.75 -13.99 -40.20
C ASN A 493 17.18 -13.15 -41.41
N GLU A 494 18.03 -13.77 -42.22
CA GLU A 494 18.50 -13.30 -43.51
C GLU A 494 17.34 -12.95 -44.44
N SER A 495 17.22 -11.68 -44.85
CA SER A 495 17.58 -11.27 -46.22
C SER A 495 17.06 -9.89 -46.61
N CYS A 496 17.91 -9.23 -47.40
CA CYS A 496 17.68 -8.13 -48.34
C CYS A 496 17.61 -6.68 -47.79
N GLY A 497 18.66 -5.91 -48.12
CA GLY A 497 18.56 -4.46 -48.32
C GLY A 497 19.44 -3.58 -47.44
N ASN A 498 20.75 -3.57 -47.72
CA ASN A 498 21.71 -2.59 -47.21
C ASN A 498 21.23 -1.14 -47.42
N GLU A 499 21.12 -0.33 -46.35
CA GLU A 499 21.73 1.01 -46.30
C GLU A 499 21.95 1.63 -44.89
N GLY A 500 21.55 0.96 -43.79
CA GLY A 500 21.64 1.53 -42.44
C GLY A 500 22.97 1.31 -41.68
N LYS A 501 23.82 0.37 -42.12
CA LYS A 501 24.94 -0.16 -41.29
C LYS A 501 26.11 0.83 -41.05
N LYS A 502 26.15 2.00 -41.70
CA LYS A 502 27.21 3.00 -41.47
C LYS A 502 26.94 4.01 -40.34
N LYS A 503 25.68 4.21 -39.90
CA LYS A 503 25.37 5.15 -38.79
C LYS A 503 25.46 4.52 -37.39
N LYS A 504 25.19 3.21 -37.25
CA LYS A 504 25.21 2.51 -35.94
C LYS A 504 26.64 2.34 -35.37
N LYS A 505 27.65 2.15 -36.23
CA LYS A 505 29.07 2.02 -35.81
C LYS A 505 29.68 3.33 -35.28
N LYS A 506 29.16 4.49 -35.68
CA LYS A 506 29.65 5.82 -35.25
C LYS A 506 29.05 6.27 -33.90
N ARG A 507 27.86 5.79 -33.52
CA ARG A 507 27.24 6.07 -32.20
C ARG A 507 27.77 5.15 -31.10
N ARG A 508 28.12 3.89 -31.40
CA ARG A 508 28.68 2.95 -30.42
C ARG A 508 30.07 3.39 -29.92
N LYS A 509 30.93 3.93 -30.81
CA LYS A 509 32.23 4.51 -30.43
C LYS A 509 32.15 5.82 -29.62
N LYS A 510 30.96 6.43 -29.50
CA LYS A 510 30.71 7.63 -28.70
C LYS A 510 30.09 7.32 -27.32
N ARG A 511 29.55 6.11 -27.12
CA ARG A 511 29.01 5.66 -25.82
C ARG A 511 30.08 4.96 -24.96
N GLU A 512 30.98 4.17 -25.56
CA GLU A 512 32.14 3.57 -24.85
C GLU A 512 33.22 4.59 -24.41
N LYS A 513 33.04 5.89 -24.69
CA LYS A 513 33.95 6.96 -24.25
C LYS A 513 33.37 7.86 -23.15
N VAL A 514 32.18 7.53 -22.61
CA VAL A 514 31.46 8.38 -21.63
C VAL A 514 31.21 7.66 -20.29
N GLU A 515 31.48 6.36 -20.17
CA GLU A 515 31.38 5.60 -18.89
C GLU A 515 32.75 5.04 -18.46
N GLY A 516 33.73 5.92 -18.39
CA GLY A 516 35.07 5.58 -17.92
C GLY A 516 35.88 6.84 -17.64
N ASP A 517 35.34 7.76 -16.84
CA ASP A 517 36.13 8.73 -16.06
C ASP A 517 35.23 9.54 -15.11
N ALA A 518 35.19 9.11 -13.85
CA ALA A 518 34.86 9.85 -12.62
C ALA A 518 35.09 8.83 -11.49
N ASP A 519 36.22 8.82 -10.79
CA ASP A 519 36.57 9.85 -9.82
C ASP A 519 38.09 10.13 -9.71
N GLN A 520 38.38 11.43 -9.68
CA GLN A 520 39.48 12.19 -9.06
C GLN A 520 40.95 11.77 -9.24
N SER A 521 41.72 12.67 -9.88
CA SER A 521 43.04 13.04 -9.34
C SER A 521 43.32 14.55 -9.49
N THR A 522 43.53 15.18 -8.34
CA THR A 522 44.31 16.41 -8.19
C THR A 522 45.77 15.96 -8.08
N THR A 523 46.66 16.51 -8.90
CA THR A 523 48.11 16.28 -8.78
C THR A 523 48.76 17.39 -7.97
N THR A 524 49.52 17.03 -6.93
CA THR A 524 50.78 17.72 -6.61
C THR A 524 51.76 16.71 -5.98
N GLU A 525 52.81 16.41 -6.75
CA GLU A 525 54.21 16.08 -6.40
C GLU A 525 54.57 15.55 -5.00
N GLN A 526 55.17 14.34 -4.96
CA GLN A 526 56.62 14.04 -4.79
C GLN A 526 56.87 12.77 -3.96
N MET A 527 57.72 11.86 -4.51
CA MET A 527 58.72 10.94 -3.91
C MET A 527 58.40 10.28 -2.54
N SER A 528 58.56 8.99 -2.26
CA SER A 528 59.38 7.89 -2.78
C SER A 528 59.12 6.64 -1.90
N ALA A 529 59.25 5.42 -2.47
CA ALA A 529 59.72 4.14 -1.87
C ALA A 529 59.21 3.72 -0.46
N GLN A 530 58.86 2.48 -0.13
CA GLN A 530 59.09 1.14 -0.67
C GLN A 530 58.27 0.17 0.23
N ASP A 531 57.85 -0.96 -0.36
CA ASP A 531 57.63 -2.30 0.19
C ASP A 531 57.46 -2.51 1.71
N SER A 532 56.39 -3.23 2.11
CA SER A 532 56.53 -4.65 2.50
C SER A 532 55.20 -5.28 2.92
N GLU A 533 54.99 -6.49 2.43
CA GLU A 533 53.93 -7.43 2.75
C GLU A 533 53.95 -7.88 4.23
N ASP A 534 52.77 -8.34 4.65
CA ASP A 534 52.50 -9.63 5.32
C ASP A 534 52.30 -9.76 6.84
N THR A 535 51.34 -10.67 7.12
CA THR A 535 51.07 -11.49 8.33
C THR A 535 50.45 -10.80 9.56
N LEU A 536 49.23 -11.18 9.98
CA LEU A 536 48.87 -12.39 10.77
C LEU A 536 49.71 -12.49 12.05
N ASP A 537 49.14 -12.16 13.21
CA ASP A 537 48.60 -13.17 14.11
C ASP A 537 48.02 -12.56 15.40
N ASP A 538 47.21 -13.42 15.99
CA ASP A 538 46.29 -13.33 17.11
C ASP A 538 46.97 -13.17 18.50
N LEU A 539 46.13 -12.94 19.51
CA LEU A 539 46.31 -13.18 20.95
C LEU A 539 46.93 -12.07 21.84
N SER A 540 46.00 -11.40 22.54
CA SER A 540 46.00 -10.99 23.97
C SER A 540 47.02 -11.71 24.89
N PRO A 541 47.42 -11.20 26.08
CA PRO A 541 46.48 -10.69 27.09
C PRO A 541 47.02 -9.71 28.19
N ASP A 542 46.11 -9.35 29.10
CA ASP A 542 46.32 -9.00 30.53
C ASP A 542 46.96 -7.65 30.86
N GLU A 543 46.20 -6.71 31.45
CA GLU A 543 45.82 -6.55 32.88
C GLU A 543 46.75 -5.56 33.60
N GLU A 544 46.11 -4.64 34.33
CA GLU A 544 46.57 -3.96 35.56
C GLU A 544 47.86 -3.11 35.49
N GLU A 545 48.09 -2.02 36.22
CA GLU A 545 47.35 -1.25 37.22
C GLU A 545 48.14 0.09 37.37
N LEU A 546 47.43 1.15 37.76
CA LEU A 546 47.85 2.21 38.70
C LEU A 546 49.25 2.88 38.56
N ASN A 547 49.28 4.19 38.25
CA ASN A 547 49.33 5.22 39.31
C ASN A 547 49.42 6.67 38.78
N HIS A 548 48.56 7.48 39.39
CA HIS A 548 48.68 8.89 39.83
C HIS A 548 50.00 9.64 39.58
N ASP A 549 49.92 10.84 39.00
CA ASP A 549 50.28 12.09 39.71
C ASP A 549 49.75 13.34 38.97
N GLY A 550 49.32 14.33 39.75
CA GLY A 550 48.46 15.43 39.29
C GLY A 550 49.17 16.68 38.74
N LYS A 551 48.34 17.62 38.26
CA LYS A 551 48.45 19.07 38.59
C LYS A 551 47.27 19.88 38.05
N GLU A 552 46.63 20.53 39.03
CA GLU A 552 45.97 21.84 39.07
C GLU A 552 45.88 22.72 37.80
N GLY A 553 44.73 23.37 37.64
CA GLY A 553 44.53 24.51 36.75
C GLY A 553 43.07 24.98 36.70
N GLU A 554 42.65 25.74 37.72
CA GLU A 554 41.40 26.50 37.75
C GLU A 554 41.29 27.53 36.60
N GLY A 555 40.06 27.82 36.15
CA GLY A 555 39.79 28.93 35.22
C GLY A 555 38.33 29.00 34.76
N ASN A 556 37.44 29.47 35.65
CA ASN A 556 36.11 29.99 35.32
C ASN A 556 36.21 31.23 34.39
N GLU A 557 35.28 31.39 33.44
CA GLU A 557 34.28 32.49 33.45
C GLU A 557 33.46 32.62 32.14
N ALA A 558 32.14 32.51 32.32
CA ALA A 558 31.01 33.28 31.77
C ALA A 558 30.64 33.31 30.25
N PRO A 559 29.31 33.27 29.93
CA PRO A 559 28.76 33.34 28.57
C PRO A 559 28.33 34.77 28.16
N PRO A 560 28.14 35.06 26.85
CA PRO A 560 27.70 36.37 26.38
C PRO A 560 26.16 36.52 26.31
N PRO A 561 25.65 37.77 26.25
CA PRO A 561 24.27 38.11 26.61
C PRO A 561 23.33 38.20 25.39
N SER A 562 22.03 38.00 25.66
CA SER A 562 20.93 38.45 24.81
C SER A 562 20.46 39.84 25.27
N PRO A 563 20.01 40.71 24.34
CA PRO A 563 18.59 41.08 24.40
C PRO A 563 17.95 41.38 23.02
N ASN A 564 16.69 40.99 22.84
CA ASN A 564 15.60 41.93 22.52
C ASN A 564 14.23 41.22 22.40
N HIS A 565 13.26 41.85 23.08
CA HIS A 565 11.80 41.68 23.11
C HIS A 565 11.18 40.54 23.93
#